data_AF-A0AAU1NHV0-F1
#
_entry.id   AF-A0AAU1NHV0-F1
#
_cell.length_a   1.000
_cell.length_b   1.000
_cell.length_c   1.000
_cell.angle_alpha   90.00
_cell.angle_beta   90.00
_cell.angle_gamma   90.00
#
_symmetry.space_group_name_H-M   'P 1'
#
loop_
_entity.id
_entity.type
_entity.pdbx_description
1 polymer ?
#
loop_
_entity_poly.entity_id
_entity_poly.type
_entity_poly.pdbx_seq_one_letter_code
_entity_poly.pdbx_strand_id
1 'polypeptide(L)'
;MPLTTGAPAGPRRRSLLASVTGAALLTGCSDAEDPASDGARGARSASATQRIKARAARDSGDLLDRYEAALAAHPALAARLGPLRDEVARHAKSFGAPARPAAPASPSPSASPSASPASEKDTVSALAKAERDLADRRAAALVEAPAELARLLASVAAAGAGHAYLLTKD
;
A
#
# COMPACT_ATOMS: atom_id res chain seq x y z
N MET A 1 -45.89 36.63 54.78
CA MET A 1 -45.14 36.41 56.04
C MET A 1 -44.45 35.04 55.92
N PRO A 2 -43.19 34.92 56.34
CA PRO A 2 -42.04 34.86 55.44
C PRO A 2 -41.30 33.51 55.53
N LEU A 3 -40.34 33.20 54.67
CA LEU A 3 -38.87 33.17 54.91
C LEU A 3 -38.38 31.97 54.07
N THR A 4 -37.17 31.84 53.53
CA THR A 4 -36.01 32.70 53.27
C THR A 4 -35.05 31.77 52.51
N THR A 5 -34.28 32.32 51.58
CA THR A 5 -33.14 31.63 50.96
C THR A 5 -32.09 31.29 52.02
N GLY A 6 -31.45 30.12 51.89
CA GLY A 6 -30.25 29.74 52.64
C GLY A 6 -29.31 28.86 51.81
N ALA A 7 -28.23 29.45 51.32
CA ALA A 7 -26.92 28.84 51.07
C ALA A 7 -25.88 29.83 51.64
N PRO A 8 -24.60 29.49 51.90
CA PRO A 8 -23.83 28.26 51.65
C PRO A 8 -22.98 27.81 52.88
N ALA A 9 -22.16 26.74 52.78
CA ALA A 9 -20.77 26.65 53.32
C ALA A 9 -20.21 25.21 53.44
N GLY A 10 -19.34 24.84 52.48
CA GLY A 10 -18.00 24.25 52.68
C GLY A 10 -17.82 22.90 53.41
N PRO A 11 -17.30 21.87 52.71
CA PRO A 11 -16.69 20.70 53.35
C PRO A 11 -15.29 21.01 53.93
N ARG A 12 -15.04 20.42 55.09
CA ARG A 12 -13.85 20.60 55.94
C ARG A 12 -12.60 19.91 55.38
N ARG A 13 -11.47 20.42 55.88
CA ARG A 13 -10.08 20.20 55.49
C ARG A 13 -9.54 18.81 55.90
N ARG A 14 -8.61 18.32 55.07
CA ARG A 14 -7.54 17.32 55.33
C ARG A 14 -7.93 15.83 55.31
N SER A 15 -7.69 15.20 54.16
CA SER A 15 -6.78 14.05 54.08
C SER A 15 -5.88 14.23 52.85
N LEU A 16 -4.57 14.30 53.11
CA LEU A 16 -3.51 14.23 52.13
C LEU A 16 -3.47 12.81 51.57
N LEU A 17 -3.54 12.64 50.26
CA LEU A 17 -3.01 11.46 49.59
C LEU A 17 -2.25 11.87 48.32
N ALA A 18 -0.94 11.64 48.44
CA ALA A 18 0.12 11.46 47.46
C ALA A 18 -0.22 11.63 45.97
N SER A 19 0.49 12.57 45.37
CA SER A 19 0.82 12.63 43.95
C SER A 19 1.67 11.44 43.51
N VAL A 20 1.21 10.69 42.51
CA VAL A 20 2.09 10.10 41.49
C VAL A 20 1.55 10.53 40.12
N THR A 21 2.35 11.29 39.39
CA THR A 21 2.11 11.62 37.98
C THR A 21 2.41 10.40 37.12
N GLY A 22 1.36 9.74 36.63
CA GLY A 22 1.43 8.74 35.55
C GLY A 22 0.42 9.11 34.48
N ALA A 23 0.90 9.58 33.33
CA ALA A 23 0.08 9.98 32.21
C ALA A 23 -0.69 8.79 31.61
N ALA A 24 -1.96 9.03 31.27
CA ALA A 24 -2.83 8.19 30.45
C ALA A 24 -2.26 8.11 29.00
N LEU A 25 -2.55 7.16 28.10
CA LEU A 25 -3.67 6.26 27.81
C LEU A 25 -3.13 5.07 26.96
N LEU A 26 -3.61 3.85 27.18
CA LEU A 26 -4.17 2.92 26.19
C LEU A 26 -4.38 1.53 26.83
N THR A 27 -5.61 1.04 26.75
CA THR A 27 -6.03 -0.29 27.17
C THR A 27 -5.52 -1.34 26.19
N GLY A 28 -4.53 -2.13 26.58
CA GLY A 28 -4.11 -3.35 25.89
C GLY A 28 -4.19 -4.51 26.87
N CYS A 29 -5.10 -5.46 26.61
CA CYS A 29 -5.31 -6.67 27.40
C CYS A 29 -4.07 -7.58 27.43
N SER A 30 -3.91 -8.26 28.57
CA SER A 30 -2.82 -9.14 29.04
C SER A 30 -2.26 -10.16 28.03
N ASP A 31 -0.94 -10.39 28.07
CA ASP A 31 -0.37 -11.55 28.78
C ASP A 31 1.12 -11.24 29.06
N ALA A 32 1.57 -11.45 30.30
CA ALA A 32 2.95 -11.25 30.70
C ALA A 32 3.69 -12.58 30.62
N GLU A 33 4.02 -12.98 29.39
CA GLU A 33 4.94 -14.07 29.09
C GLU A 33 6.25 -13.47 28.54
N ASP A 34 7.38 -14.14 28.76
CA ASP A 34 8.76 -13.63 28.57
C ASP A 34 8.94 -12.55 27.47
N PRO A 35 9.06 -11.25 27.84
CA PRO A 35 8.94 -10.13 26.90
C PRO A 35 10.10 -10.00 25.90
N ALA A 36 11.24 -10.66 26.18
CA ALA A 36 12.42 -10.58 25.33
C ALA A 36 12.28 -11.42 24.04
N SER A 37 11.60 -12.56 24.11
CA SER A 37 11.47 -13.50 22.98
C SER A 37 10.35 -13.09 22.02
N ASP A 38 9.24 -12.57 22.56
CA ASP A 38 8.08 -12.14 21.76
C ASP A 38 8.30 -10.79 21.08
N GLY A 39 9.00 -9.84 21.72
CA GLY A 39 9.38 -8.57 21.09
C GLY A 39 10.25 -8.79 19.83
N ALA A 40 11.20 -9.72 19.88
CA ALA A 40 12.04 -10.06 18.75
C ALA A 40 11.25 -10.73 17.60
N ARG A 41 10.26 -11.57 17.93
CA ARG A 41 9.38 -12.20 16.93
C ARG A 41 8.45 -11.18 16.27
N GLY A 42 7.87 -10.26 17.05
CA GLY A 42 7.04 -9.17 16.54
C GLY A 42 7.81 -8.24 15.59
N ALA A 43 9.03 -7.82 15.97
CA ALA A 43 9.89 -7.01 15.12
C ALA A 43 10.24 -7.71 13.79
N ARG A 44 10.54 -9.02 13.83
CA ARG A 44 10.78 -9.81 12.60
C ARG A 44 9.54 -9.88 11.70
N SER A 45 8.35 -10.09 12.26
CA SER A 45 7.09 -10.12 11.51
C SER A 45 6.77 -8.76 10.86
N ALA A 46 6.93 -7.67 11.60
CA ALA A 46 6.77 -6.31 11.07
C ALA A 46 7.77 -6.04 9.93
N SER A 47 9.02 -6.48 10.08
CA SER A 47 10.03 -6.36 9.02
C SER A 47 9.67 -7.16 7.77
N ALA A 48 9.10 -8.37 7.92
CA ALA A 48 8.67 -9.20 6.79
C ALA A 48 7.50 -8.55 6.04
N THR A 49 6.51 -8.06 6.78
CA THR A 49 5.39 -7.29 6.24
C THR A 49 5.88 -6.09 5.43
N GLN A 50 6.83 -5.33 5.98
CA GLN A 50 7.40 -4.18 5.31
C GLN A 50 8.18 -4.57 4.04
N ARG A 51 8.88 -5.71 4.02
CA ARG A 51 9.54 -6.23 2.82
C ARG A 51 8.55 -6.59 1.72
N ILE A 52 7.45 -7.27 2.06
CA ILE A 52 6.39 -7.62 1.09
C ILE A 52 5.78 -6.35 0.51
N LYS A 53 5.44 -5.37 1.37
CA LYS A 53 4.88 -4.09 0.94
C LYS A 53 5.85 -3.30 0.04
N ALA A 54 7.13 -3.22 0.42
CA ALA A 54 8.15 -2.55 -0.38
C ALA A 54 8.39 -3.23 -1.74
N ARG A 55 8.33 -4.57 -1.79
CA ARG A 55 8.40 -5.32 -3.05
C ARG A 55 7.20 -5.01 -3.93
N ALA A 56 5.98 -5.03 -3.38
CA ALA A 56 4.76 -4.72 -4.11
C ALA A 56 4.75 -3.28 -4.65
N ALA A 57 5.28 -2.31 -3.88
CA ALA A 57 5.43 -0.93 -4.32
C ALA A 57 6.40 -0.81 -5.52
N ARG A 58 7.57 -1.45 -5.45
CA ARG A 58 8.56 -1.46 -6.55
C ARG A 58 8.00 -2.11 -7.80
N ASP A 59 7.46 -3.31 -7.69
CA ASP A 59 6.91 -4.03 -8.85
C ASP A 59 5.75 -3.26 -9.52
N SER A 60 4.95 -2.52 -8.73
CA SER A 60 3.89 -1.66 -9.27
C SER A 60 4.45 -0.40 -9.97
N GLY A 61 5.55 0.15 -9.46
CA GLY A 61 6.30 1.24 -10.09
C GLY A 61 6.92 0.81 -11.43
N ASP A 62 7.56 -0.36 -11.47
CA ASP A 62 8.14 -0.90 -12.71
C ASP A 62 7.07 -1.14 -13.78
N LEU A 63 5.86 -1.57 -13.39
CA LEU A 63 4.74 -1.71 -14.31
C LEU A 63 4.26 -0.32 -14.80
N LEU A 64 4.19 0.66 -13.91
CA LEU A 64 3.83 2.04 -14.27
C LEU A 64 4.79 2.61 -15.32
N ASP A 65 6.10 2.39 -15.16
CA ASP A 65 7.11 2.79 -16.14
C ASP A 65 6.88 2.18 -17.53
N ARG A 66 6.43 0.91 -17.59
CA ARG A 66 6.10 0.26 -18.87
C ARG A 66 4.88 0.89 -19.54
N TYR A 67 3.86 1.25 -18.75
CA TYR A 67 2.70 1.98 -19.27
C TYR A 67 3.09 3.36 -19.81
N GLU A 68 3.93 4.10 -19.09
CA GLU A 68 4.43 5.41 -19.52
C GLU A 68 5.27 5.31 -20.80
N ALA A 69 6.15 4.31 -20.90
CA ALA A 69 6.92 4.04 -22.11
C ALA A 69 6.02 3.67 -23.31
N ALA A 70 4.99 2.84 -23.09
CA ALA A 70 4.03 2.47 -24.13
C ALA A 70 3.24 3.70 -24.63
N LEU A 71 2.80 4.56 -23.72
CA LEU A 71 2.10 5.81 -24.05
C LEU A 71 2.98 6.80 -24.81
N ALA A 72 4.28 6.86 -24.47
CA ALA A 72 5.24 7.69 -25.18
C ALA A 72 5.52 7.17 -26.60
N ALA A 73 5.61 5.85 -26.78
CA ALA A 73 5.84 5.22 -28.08
C ALA A 73 4.60 5.22 -28.99
N HIS A 74 3.40 5.09 -28.40
CA HIS A 74 2.15 4.96 -29.13
C HIS A 74 1.05 5.89 -28.57
N PRO A 75 1.10 7.21 -28.87
CA PRO A 75 0.14 8.18 -28.35
C PRO A 75 -1.32 7.88 -28.71
N ALA A 76 -1.57 7.17 -29.83
CA ALA A 76 -2.90 6.74 -30.25
C ALA A 76 -3.59 5.81 -29.23
N LEU A 77 -2.82 5.11 -28.39
CA LEU A 77 -3.33 4.23 -27.33
C LEU A 77 -3.74 4.98 -26.06
N ALA A 78 -3.55 6.30 -25.99
CA ALA A 78 -3.76 7.07 -24.75
C ALA A 78 -5.15 6.94 -24.16
N ALA A 79 -6.20 6.97 -24.99
CA ALA A 79 -7.58 6.83 -24.53
C ALA A 79 -7.84 5.47 -23.87
N ARG A 80 -7.17 4.41 -24.35
CA ARG A 80 -7.32 3.05 -23.83
C ARG A 80 -6.42 2.79 -22.62
N LEU A 81 -5.15 3.18 -22.68
CA LEU A 81 -4.15 2.84 -21.67
C LEU A 81 -4.10 3.84 -20.50
N GLY A 82 -4.56 5.08 -20.69
CA GLY A 82 -4.54 6.13 -19.67
C GLY A 82 -5.25 5.73 -18.37
N PRO A 83 -6.53 5.28 -18.43
CA PRO A 83 -7.24 4.84 -17.22
C PRO A 83 -6.57 3.69 -16.48
N LEU A 84 -6.03 2.70 -17.22
CA LEU A 84 -5.32 1.56 -16.63
C LEU A 84 -4.01 1.99 -15.95
N ARG A 85 -3.25 2.88 -16.60
CA ARG A 85 -2.03 3.48 -16.06
C ARG A 85 -2.30 4.21 -14.74
N ASP A 86 -3.41 4.95 -14.66
CA ASP A 86 -3.78 5.69 -13.46
C ASP A 86 -4.21 4.76 -12.31
N GLU A 87 -4.89 3.64 -12.60
CA GLU A 87 -5.16 2.59 -11.60
C GLU A 87 -3.87 1.95 -11.09
N VAL A 88 -2.91 1.62 -11.96
CA VAL A 88 -1.60 1.08 -11.56
C VAL A 88 -0.87 2.06 -10.64
N ALA A 89 -0.92 3.37 -10.93
CA ALA A 89 -0.36 4.39 -10.06
C ALA A 89 -1.04 4.43 -8.68
N ARG A 90 -2.38 4.29 -8.62
CA ARG A 90 -3.12 4.16 -7.35
C ARG A 90 -2.68 2.91 -6.57
N HIS A 91 -2.52 1.78 -7.23
CA HIS A 91 -2.04 0.54 -6.60
C HIS A 91 -0.64 0.70 -6.01
N ALA A 92 0.29 1.33 -6.74
CA ALA A 92 1.63 1.62 -6.23
C ALA A 92 1.57 2.47 -4.95
N LYS A 93 0.72 3.51 -4.94
CA LYS A 93 0.50 4.37 -3.77
C LYS A 93 -0.09 3.59 -2.57
N SER A 94 -1.00 2.64 -2.80
CA SER A 94 -1.56 1.78 -1.74
C SER A 94 -0.48 0.95 -1.04
N PHE A 95 0.57 0.55 -1.75
CA PHE A 95 1.75 -0.10 -1.17
C PHE A 95 2.78 0.89 -0.58
N GLY A 96 2.49 2.18 -0.58
CA GLY A 96 3.37 3.21 -0.01
C GLY A 96 4.47 3.69 -0.94
N ALA A 97 4.34 3.47 -2.26
CA ALA A 97 5.19 4.19 -3.21
C ALA A 97 4.96 5.70 -3.06
N PRO A 98 6.01 6.54 -3.11
CA PRO A 98 5.85 7.98 -3.08
C PRO A 98 5.01 8.43 -4.28
N ALA A 99 4.28 9.53 -4.11
CA ALA A 99 3.65 10.19 -5.25
C ALA A 99 4.74 10.57 -6.25
N ARG A 100 4.68 10.00 -7.45
CA ARG A 100 5.65 10.26 -8.51
C ARG A 100 5.17 11.47 -9.32
N PRO A 101 5.92 12.58 -9.36
CA PRO A 101 5.71 13.58 -10.40
C PRO A 101 5.94 12.90 -11.76
N ALA A 102 5.19 13.27 -12.80
CA ALA A 102 5.47 12.79 -14.16
C ALA A 102 6.88 13.27 -14.57
N ALA A 103 7.88 12.45 -14.26
CA ALA A 103 9.26 12.70 -14.62
C ALA A 103 9.48 12.15 -16.04
N PRO A 104 10.26 12.84 -16.89
CA PRO A 104 10.66 12.27 -18.16
C PRO A 104 11.36 10.94 -17.91
N ALA A 105 10.96 9.90 -18.64
CA ALA A 105 11.52 8.57 -18.51
C ALA A 105 13.05 8.62 -18.69
N SER A 106 13.80 8.45 -17.60
CA SER A 106 15.24 8.23 -17.69
C SER A 106 15.44 6.84 -18.30
N PRO A 107 16.12 6.71 -19.46
CA PRO A 107 16.35 5.41 -20.06
C PRO A 107 17.26 4.59 -19.14
N SER A 108 16.76 3.44 -18.67
CA SER A 108 17.58 2.47 -17.95
C SER A 108 18.50 1.76 -18.96
N PRO A 109 19.84 1.79 -18.82
CA PRO A 109 20.74 1.15 -19.77
C PRO A 109 20.88 -0.35 -19.47
N SER A 110 19.90 -1.15 -19.90
CA SER A 110 20.09 -2.59 -20.15
C SER A 110 18.94 -3.17 -20.98
N ALA A 111 18.92 -2.82 -22.26
CA ALA A 111 18.28 -3.64 -23.28
C ALA A 111 19.18 -3.58 -24.53
N SER A 112 19.70 -4.73 -24.95
CA SER A 112 20.45 -4.83 -26.21
C SER A 112 19.56 -4.37 -27.38
N PRO A 113 20.05 -3.53 -28.30
CA PRO A 113 19.26 -3.02 -29.41
C PRO A 113 19.19 -4.07 -30.51
N SER A 114 18.17 -4.93 -30.48
CA SER A 114 17.78 -5.78 -31.63
C SER A 114 16.29 -6.14 -31.60
N ALA A 115 15.44 -5.20 -31.17
CA ALA A 115 14.01 -5.31 -31.39
C ALA A 115 13.63 -4.30 -32.49
N SER A 116 13.04 -4.80 -33.58
CA SER A 116 12.24 -3.97 -34.49
C SER A 116 11.30 -3.08 -33.66
N PRO A 117 10.90 -1.87 -34.13
CA PRO A 117 9.92 -1.08 -33.42
C PRO A 117 8.69 -1.95 -33.17
N ALA A 118 8.39 -2.21 -31.89
CA ALA A 118 7.28 -3.06 -31.51
C ALA A 118 5.98 -2.44 -32.05
N SER A 119 5.13 -3.24 -32.68
CA SER A 119 3.83 -2.74 -33.14
C SER A 119 2.95 -2.37 -31.95
N GLU A 120 1.92 -1.53 -32.14
CA GLU A 120 0.95 -1.21 -31.08
C GLU A 120 0.37 -2.49 -30.45
N LYS A 121 0.07 -3.49 -31.27
CA LYS A 121 -0.45 -4.79 -30.83
C LYS A 121 0.55 -5.55 -29.98
N ASP A 122 1.83 -5.56 -30.35
CA ASP A 122 2.87 -6.23 -29.57
C ASP A 122 3.08 -5.51 -28.23
N THR A 123 3.03 -4.17 -28.22
CA THR A 123 3.12 -3.37 -27.00
C THR A 123 1.94 -3.65 -26.06
N VAL A 124 0.70 -3.67 -26.57
CA VAL A 124 -0.49 -4.03 -25.77
C VAL A 124 -0.39 -5.46 -25.24
N SER A 125 0.06 -6.40 -26.07
CA SER A 125 0.24 -7.81 -25.66
C SER A 125 1.31 -7.95 -24.56
N ALA A 126 2.40 -7.20 -24.66
CA ALA A 126 3.44 -7.15 -23.63
C ALA A 126 2.93 -6.56 -22.31
N LEU A 127 2.12 -5.49 -22.35
CA LEU A 127 1.47 -4.94 -21.15
C LEU A 127 0.49 -5.95 -20.53
N ALA A 128 -0.33 -6.63 -21.34
CA ALA A 128 -1.26 -7.65 -20.86
C ALA A 128 -0.55 -8.82 -20.18
N LYS A 129 0.63 -9.20 -20.69
CA LYS A 129 1.48 -10.21 -20.05
C LYS A 129 2.08 -9.68 -18.75
N ALA A 130 2.59 -8.45 -18.74
CA ALA A 130 3.18 -7.84 -17.55
C ALA A 130 2.17 -7.70 -16.39
N GLU A 131 0.92 -7.32 -16.69
CA GLU A 131 -0.18 -7.26 -15.72
C GLU A 131 -0.51 -8.64 -15.14
N ARG A 132 -0.65 -9.67 -15.99
CA ARG A 132 -0.85 -11.07 -15.56
C ARG A 132 0.29 -11.56 -14.67
N ASP A 133 1.53 -11.45 -15.14
CA ASP A 133 2.70 -11.93 -14.41
C ASP A 133 2.81 -11.24 -13.02
N LEU A 134 2.44 -9.96 -12.92
CA LEU A 134 2.43 -9.25 -11.65
C LEU A 134 1.23 -9.65 -10.76
N ALA A 135 0.05 -9.84 -11.32
CA ALA A 135 -1.10 -10.38 -10.60
C ALA A 135 -0.76 -11.76 -9.98
N ASP A 136 -0.13 -12.64 -10.74
CA ASP A 136 0.30 -13.97 -10.28
C ASP A 136 1.34 -13.88 -9.16
N ARG A 137 2.34 -12.99 -9.28
CA ARG A 137 3.32 -12.74 -8.21
C ARG A 137 2.66 -12.25 -6.93
N ARG A 138 1.66 -11.36 -7.04
CA ARG A 138 0.90 -10.87 -5.87
C ARG A 138 0.05 -11.98 -5.25
N ALA A 139 -0.58 -12.82 -6.07
CA ALA A 139 -1.34 -13.98 -5.62
C ALA A 139 -0.44 -14.99 -4.87
N ALA A 140 0.77 -15.25 -5.38
CA ALA A 140 1.74 -16.10 -4.71
C ALA A 140 2.20 -15.52 -3.35
N ALA A 141 2.36 -14.19 -3.26
CA ALA A 141 2.76 -13.51 -2.03
C ALA A 141 1.69 -13.55 -0.92
N LEU A 142 0.45 -13.93 -1.22
CA LEU A 142 -0.62 -14.03 -0.23
C LEU A 142 -0.31 -15.03 0.89
N VAL A 143 0.43 -16.10 0.57
CA VAL A 143 0.76 -17.18 1.51
C VAL A 143 1.63 -16.68 2.67
N GLU A 144 2.50 -15.70 2.40
CA GLU A 144 3.46 -15.17 3.37
C GLU A 144 3.00 -13.86 4.02
N ALA A 145 1.90 -13.27 3.54
CA ALA A 145 1.43 -11.97 3.98
C ALA A 145 0.50 -12.09 5.21
N PRO A 146 0.60 -11.15 6.17
CA PRO A 146 -0.41 -11.05 7.23
C PRO A 146 -1.78 -10.70 6.63
N ALA A 147 -2.86 -11.09 7.31
CA ALA A 147 -4.23 -11.09 6.77
C ALA A 147 -4.64 -9.77 6.09
N GLU A 148 -4.32 -8.63 6.68
CA GLU A 148 -4.70 -7.34 6.12
C GLU A 148 -3.93 -7.00 4.82
N LEU A 149 -2.61 -7.28 4.79
CA LEU A 149 -1.82 -7.10 3.59
C LEU A 149 -2.21 -8.11 2.50
N ALA A 150 -2.56 -9.34 2.88
CA ALA A 150 -3.05 -10.35 1.96
C ALA A 150 -4.35 -9.90 1.27
N ARG A 151 -5.31 -9.31 2.00
CA ARG A 151 -6.54 -8.76 1.39
C ARG A 151 -6.25 -7.66 0.37
N LEU A 152 -5.33 -6.74 0.71
CA LEU A 152 -4.92 -5.69 -0.22
C LEU A 152 -4.25 -6.29 -1.48
N LEU A 153 -3.29 -7.20 -1.30
CA LEU A 153 -2.62 -7.88 -2.41
C LEU A 153 -3.60 -8.64 -3.30
N ALA A 154 -4.58 -9.33 -2.72
CA ALA A 154 -5.59 -10.09 -3.46
C ALA A 154 -6.49 -9.16 -4.28
N SER A 155 -6.96 -8.06 -3.68
CA SER A 155 -7.76 -7.06 -4.40
C SER A 155 -6.99 -6.47 -5.59
N VAL A 156 -5.72 -6.12 -5.40
CA VAL A 156 -4.88 -5.55 -6.47
C VAL A 156 -4.49 -6.60 -7.52
N ALA A 157 -4.29 -7.85 -7.12
CA ALA A 157 -4.05 -8.96 -8.05
C ALA A 157 -5.28 -9.18 -8.94
N ALA A 158 -6.48 -9.19 -8.37
CA ALA A 158 -7.73 -9.32 -9.12
C ALA A 158 -7.93 -8.17 -10.12
N ALA A 159 -7.66 -6.92 -9.69
CA ALA A 159 -7.71 -5.77 -10.59
C ALA A 159 -6.71 -5.90 -11.76
N GLY A 160 -5.46 -6.28 -11.49
CA GLY A 160 -4.44 -6.51 -12.51
C GLY A 160 -4.79 -7.64 -13.49
N ALA A 161 -5.39 -8.73 -13.00
CA ALA A 161 -5.92 -9.79 -13.86
C ALA A 161 -7.05 -9.27 -14.77
N GLY A 162 -7.93 -8.41 -14.25
CA GLY A 162 -8.96 -7.71 -15.02
C GLY A 162 -8.37 -6.79 -16.09
N HIS A 163 -7.34 -6.01 -15.76
CA HIS A 163 -6.62 -5.18 -16.73
C HIS A 163 -6.02 -6.01 -17.86
N ALA A 164 -5.33 -7.11 -17.52
CA ALA A 164 -4.76 -8.00 -18.51
C ALA A 164 -5.82 -8.57 -19.45
N TYR A 165 -6.99 -8.94 -18.94
CA TYR A 165 -8.11 -9.38 -19.74
C TYR A 165 -8.61 -8.27 -20.69
N LEU A 166 -8.80 -7.04 -20.19
CA LEU A 166 -9.23 -5.89 -21.01
C LEU A 166 -8.22 -5.55 -22.11
N LEU A 167 -6.93 -5.74 -21.86
CA LEU A 167 -5.87 -5.53 -22.86
C LEU A 167 -5.87 -6.62 -23.95
N THR A 168 -6.41 -7.80 -23.67
CA THR A 168 -6.57 -8.87 -24.69
C THR A 168 -7.90 -8.83 -25.43
N LYS A 169 -8.85 -8.02 -24.93
CA LYS A 169 -10.16 -7.80 -25.54
C LYS A 169 -10.04 -6.59 -26.45
N ASP A 170 -9.98 -6.87 -27.74
CA ASP A 170 -10.11 -5.92 -28.85
C ASP A 170 -11.33 -6.34 -29.69
#